data_AF-A0A3P4AYB5-F1
#
_entry.id   AF-A0A3P4AYB5-F1
#
_cell.length_a   1.000
_cell.length_b   1.000
_cell.length_c   1.000
_cell.angle_alpha   90.00
_cell.angle_beta   90.00
_cell.angle_gamma   90.00
#
_symmetry.space_group_name_H-M   'P 1'
#
loop_
_entity.id
_entity.type
_entity.pdbx_description
1 polymer ?
#
loop_
_entity_poly.entity_id
_entity_poly.type
_entity_poly.pdbx_seq_one_letter_code
_entity_poly.pdbx_strand_id
1 'polypeptide(L)'
;MHQTSPRPAPRPHLAVLSLSALLAACGGGDDGGAPLPSQPSIPQAGGARPITTMPASSYTGDKLAAFTHLNEARLAAGVGAVEQNAQLDAAAQAHATYQAKNYTTGHGERRDQPFFTGTNAADRARAQGYAGTMTAEIISYAAQGKPAIDSLLYSVYHLHAALDPRANQLGIGMDSTLTPGALSSTSLTLGQQRGAPGPVATIWHWPASGQTGVQPGFAPAGESPNPAPDLAVTGTPIMFCGAAGNYAPLRLLDVSLIETATREAVPLRVLKSAAVQSDASLQAQVVDDPNLTPGVVYQMCVFMLPLRALDAGARYDVGISAGQAGERLEAGWTFSTLVPD
;
A
#
# COMPACT_ATOMS: atom_id res chain seq x y z
N MET A 1 30.64 40.14 -52.19
CA MET A 1 29.76 40.97 -51.35
C MET A 1 29.77 40.38 -49.95
N HIS A 2 30.38 41.11 -49.01
CA HIS A 2 30.45 40.75 -47.59
C HIS A 2 29.04 40.75 -46.97
N GLN A 3 28.69 39.69 -46.24
CA GLN A 3 27.67 39.76 -45.19
C GLN A 3 28.25 39.17 -43.91
N THR A 4 28.22 40.02 -42.89
CA THR A 4 28.82 39.88 -41.57
C THR A 4 27.84 39.25 -40.59
N SER A 5 28.29 38.25 -39.83
CA SER A 5 27.54 37.65 -38.72
C SER A 5 27.32 38.63 -37.56
N PRO A 6 26.17 38.57 -36.86
CA PRO A 6 25.90 39.45 -35.71
C PRO A 6 26.63 38.97 -34.43
N ARG A 7 27.12 39.95 -33.64
CA ARG A 7 27.80 39.77 -32.35
C ARG A 7 26.80 39.42 -31.22
N PRO A 8 27.19 38.59 -30.23
CA PRO A 8 26.36 38.29 -29.07
C PRO A 8 26.39 39.43 -28.01
N ALA A 9 25.25 39.62 -27.33
CA ALA A 9 25.06 40.59 -26.25
C ALA A 9 25.65 40.10 -24.91
N PRO A 10 26.09 41.02 -24.02
CA PRO A 10 26.73 40.65 -22.75
C PRO A 10 25.73 40.21 -21.67
N ARG A 11 26.13 39.20 -20.88
CA ARG A 11 25.40 38.69 -19.70
C ARG A 11 25.71 39.54 -18.46
N PRO A 12 24.73 39.82 -17.57
CA PRO A 12 25.00 40.48 -16.31
C PRO A 12 25.62 39.52 -15.28
N HIS A 13 26.68 39.99 -14.62
CA HIS A 13 27.37 39.31 -13.52
C HIS A 13 26.60 39.50 -12.20
N LEU A 14 26.22 38.41 -11.53
CA LEU A 14 25.81 38.46 -10.12
C LEU A 14 27.05 38.40 -9.24
N ALA A 15 27.23 39.43 -8.41
CA ALA A 15 28.29 39.55 -7.43
C ALA A 15 28.01 38.66 -6.21
N VAL A 16 29.01 37.86 -5.83
CA VAL A 16 29.05 37.09 -4.57
C VAL A 16 29.61 38.00 -3.48
N LEU A 17 28.83 38.27 -2.44
CA LEU A 17 29.28 38.96 -1.23
C LEU A 17 29.68 37.92 -0.19
N SER A 18 30.99 37.73 -0.04
CA SER A 18 31.63 37.01 1.06
C SER A 18 31.78 37.96 2.26
N LEU A 19 31.13 37.63 3.38
CA LEU A 19 31.29 38.36 4.64
C LEU A 19 32.17 37.52 5.58
N SER A 20 33.45 37.89 5.67
CA SER A 20 34.38 37.38 6.68
C SER A 20 34.48 38.40 7.81
N ALA A 21 34.11 38.00 9.03
CA ALA A 21 34.38 38.77 10.24
C ALA A 21 35.29 37.96 11.15
N LEU A 22 36.53 38.41 11.26
CA LEU A 22 37.48 38.07 12.33
C LEU A 22 37.07 38.82 13.60
N LEU A 23 37.01 38.14 14.74
CA LEU A 23 37.33 38.78 16.02
C LEU A 23 38.06 37.82 16.95
N ALA A 24 39.15 38.37 17.49
CA ALA A 24 40.15 37.75 18.33
C ALA A 24 39.66 37.56 19.78
N ALA A 25 40.40 36.70 20.47
CA ALA A 25 40.17 36.23 21.83
C ALA A 25 40.48 37.24 22.95
N CYS A 26 39.74 37.08 24.04
CA CYS A 26 40.09 37.26 25.47
C CYS A 26 38.97 36.46 26.20
N GLY A 27 39.18 35.44 27.03
CA GLY A 27 40.08 35.34 28.18
C GLY A 27 39.19 35.26 29.45
N GLY A 28 39.35 34.20 30.25
CA GLY A 28 38.84 34.12 31.64
C GLY A 28 37.67 33.16 31.86
N GLY A 29 37.90 32.10 32.64
CA GLY A 29 36.84 31.25 33.19
C GLY A 29 36.41 31.69 34.59
N ASP A 30 35.22 31.28 34.99
CA ASP A 30 34.84 30.89 36.36
C ASP A 30 33.47 30.17 36.32
N ASP A 31 33.26 29.29 37.28
CA ASP A 31 32.20 28.30 37.41
C ASP A 31 30.79 28.86 37.67
N GLY A 32 29.78 28.26 37.05
CA GLY A 32 28.36 28.55 37.34
C GLY A 32 27.41 28.29 36.17
N GLY A 33 27.26 27.04 35.75
CA GLY A 33 26.33 26.65 34.68
C GLY A 33 24.87 26.90 35.06
N ALA A 34 24.35 28.08 34.71
CA ALA A 34 22.92 28.32 34.65
C ALA A 34 22.29 27.45 33.54
N PRO A 35 21.11 26.85 33.76
CA PRO A 35 20.46 26.04 32.73
C PRO A 35 20.16 26.90 31.52
N LEU A 36 20.63 26.47 30.35
CA LEU A 36 20.27 27.07 29.05
C LEU A 36 18.75 27.11 28.92
N PRO A 37 18.17 28.20 28.37
CA PRO A 37 16.74 28.27 28.11
C PRO A 37 16.37 27.13 27.17
N SER A 38 15.44 26.28 27.61
CA SER A 38 14.84 25.23 26.81
C SER A 38 14.29 25.83 25.53
N GLN A 39 14.81 25.38 24.38
CA GLN A 39 14.18 25.65 23.10
C GLN A 39 12.73 25.16 23.19
N PRO A 40 11.74 25.95 22.75
CA PRO A 40 10.37 25.46 22.65
C PRO A 40 10.38 24.27 21.70
N SER A 41 10.09 23.09 22.23
CA SER A 41 9.78 21.92 21.42
C SER A 41 8.61 22.30 20.53
N ILE A 42 8.83 22.33 19.22
CA ILE A 42 7.73 22.31 18.26
C ILE A 42 6.94 21.04 18.60
N PRO A 43 5.64 21.13 18.92
CA PRO A 43 4.86 19.92 19.11
C PRO A 43 4.95 19.11 17.82
N GLN A 44 5.58 17.94 17.86
CA GLN A 44 5.31 16.92 16.86
C GLN A 44 3.79 16.76 16.86
N ALA A 45 3.15 17.06 15.73
CA ALA A 45 1.74 16.77 15.56
C ALA A 45 1.56 15.28 15.86
N GLY A 46 0.98 14.95 17.01
CA GLY A 46 0.70 13.57 17.38
C GLY A 46 -0.21 12.99 16.33
N GLY A 47 0.31 12.07 15.50
CA GLY A 47 -0.50 11.34 14.54
C GLY A 47 -1.65 10.63 15.25
N ALA A 48 -2.75 10.38 14.53
CA ALA A 48 -3.84 9.57 15.06
C ALA A 48 -3.27 8.22 15.51
N ARG A 49 -3.76 7.68 16.63
CA ARG A 49 -3.36 6.34 17.06
C ARG A 49 -3.99 5.30 16.13
N PRO A 50 -3.31 4.18 15.84
CA PRO A 50 -3.91 3.08 15.09
C PRO A 50 -5.13 2.52 15.82
N ILE A 51 -6.15 2.10 15.07
CA ILE A 51 -7.35 1.46 15.63
C ILE A 51 -7.08 -0.03 15.77
N THR A 52 -6.99 -0.54 16.99
CA THR A 52 -6.54 -1.91 17.27
C THR A 52 -7.66 -2.90 17.59
N THR A 53 -8.91 -2.47 17.47
CA THR A 53 -10.11 -3.29 17.70
C THR A 53 -11.09 -3.09 16.56
N MET A 54 -11.98 -4.07 16.33
CA MET A 54 -13.04 -3.93 15.33
C MET A 54 -13.91 -2.69 15.61
N PRO A 55 -13.95 -1.70 14.70
CA PRO A 55 -14.78 -0.51 14.89
C PRO A 55 -16.27 -0.84 14.72
N ALA A 56 -17.14 -0.04 15.35
CA ALA A 56 -18.56 -0.12 15.07
C ALA A 56 -18.88 0.34 13.64
N SER A 57 -19.91 -0.25 13.03
CA SER A 57 -20.37 0.10 11.70
C SER A 57 -21.89 0.06 11.63
N SER A 58 -22.44 0.90 10.74
CA SER A 58 -23.86 0.92 10.38
C SER A 58 -24.18 0.06 9.15
N TYR A 59 -23.18 -0.58 8.53
CA TYR A 59 -23.42 -1.46 7.39
C TYR A 59 -24.30 -2.66 7.76
N THR A 60 -24.97 -3.20 6.74
CA THR A 60 -25.73 -4.45 6.81
C THR A 60 -25.41 -5.32 5.60
N GLY A 61 -25.80 -6.61 5.64
CA GLY A 61 -25.63 -7.54 4.52
C GLY A 61 -24.18 -7.64 4.02
N ASP A 62 -24.01 -7.65 2.71
CA ASP A 62 -22.70 -7.81 2.07
C ASP A 62 -21.70 -6.70 2.42
N LYS A 63 -22.16 -5.44 2.62
CA LYS A 63 -21.27 -4.36 3.06
C LYS A 63 -20.71 -4.64 4.45
N LEU A 64 -21.52 -5.17 5.37
CA LEU A 64 -21.06 -5.54 6.70
C LEU A 64 -20.08 -6.71 6.63
N ALA A 65 -20.38 -7.74 5.82
CA ALA A 65 -19.48 -8.87 5.62
C ALA A 65 -18.11 -8.42 5.05
N ALA A 66 -18.10 -7.51 4.07
CA ALA A 66 -16.89 -6.94 3.51
C ALA A 66 -16.11 -6.09 4.55
N PHE A 67 -16.79 -5.20 5.27
CA PHE A 67 -16.18 -4.37 6.31
C PHE A 67 -15.51 -5.20 7.40
N THR A 68 -16.24 -6.19 7.93
CA THR A 68 -15.75 -7.09 8.98
C THR A 68 -14.54 -7.87 8.48
N HIS A 69 -14.63 -8.52 7.31
CA HIS A 69 -13.54 -9.34 6.80
C HIS A 69 -12.28 -8.52 6.48
N LEU A 70 -12.42 -7.31 5.92
CA LEU A 70 -11.27 -6.43 5.69
C LEU A 70 -10.60 -6.02 7.00
N ASN A 71 -11.36 -5.65 8.02
CA ASN A 71 -10.80 -5.24 9.30
C ASN A 71 -10.19 -6.41 10.08
N GLU A 72 -10.76 -7.61 9.99
CA GLU A 72 -10.14 -8.84 10.51
C GLU A 72 -8.77 -9.08 9.84
N ALA A 73 -8.72 -8.99 8.50
CA ALA A 73 -7.48 -9.12 7.75
C ALA A 73 -6.43 -8.07 8.13
N ARG A 74 -6.85 -6.79 8.24
CA ARG A 74 -5.96 -5.68 8.65
C ARG A 74 -5.36 -5.89 10.03
N LEU A 75 -6.20 -6.24 11.01
CA LEU A 75 -5.75 -6.51 12.39
C LEU A 75 -4.84 -7.73 12.45
N ALA A 76 -5.16 -8.81 11.72
CA ALA A 76 -4.34 -10.02 11.66
C ALA A 76 -2.98 -9.80 10.97
N ALA A 77 -2.92 -8.90 9.98
CA ALA A 77 -1.68 -8.55 9.28
C ALA A 77 -0.74 -7.67 10.13
N GLY A 78 -1.25 -7.01 11.18
CA GLY A 78 -0.48 -6.09 12.02
C GLY A 78 -0.63 -4.60 11.65
N VAL A 79 -1.69 -4.24 10.94
CA VAL A 79 -2.05 -2.83 10.66
C VAL A 79 -3.35 -2.43 11.35
N GLY A 80 -3.58 -1.12 11.50
CA GLY A 80 -4.79 -0.63 12.17
C GLY A 80 -6.05 -0.90 11.35
N ALA A 81 -7.17 -1.19 12.02
CA ALA A 81 -8.48 -1.21 11.42
C ALA A 81 -8.86 0.16 10.84
N VAL A 82 -9.86 0.18 9.96
CA VAL A 82 -10.44 1.38 9.34
C VAL A 82 -11.88 1.57 9.79
N GLU A 83 -12.24 2.80 10.13
CA GLU A 83 -13.60 3.20 10.52
C GLU A 83 -14.45 3.54 9.29
N GLN A 84 -15.75 3.24 9.37
CA GLN A 84 -16.70 3.67 8.35
C GLN A 84 -16.74 5.22 8.25
N ASN A 85 -16.69 5.75 7.03
CA ASN A 85 -16.86 7.16 6.75
C ASN A 85 -17.97 7.40 5.72
N ALA A 86 -19.02 8.14 6.11
CA ALA A 86 -20.21 8.34 5.28
C ALA A 86 -19.94 9.07 3.94
N GLN A 87 -18.93 9.94 3.87
CA GLN A 87 -18.59 10.66 2.64
C GLN A 87 -17.85 9.74 1.66
N LEU A 88 -16.94 8.91 2.18
CA LEU A 88 -16.30 7.86 1.40
C LEU A 88 -17.32 6.81 0.95
N ASP A 89 -18.31 6.47 1.78
CA ASP A 89 -19.41 5.59 1.40
C ASP A 89 -20.20 6.12 0.22
N ALA A 90 -20.58 7.39 0.26
CA ALA A 90 -21.29 8.03 -0.83
C ALA A 90 -20.46 8.03 -2.12
N ALA A 91 -19.15 8.27 -2.03
CA ALA A 91 -18.24 8.28 -3.18
C ALA A 91 -18.06 6.87 -3.77
N ALA A 92 -17.81 5.87 -2.93
CA ALA A 92 -17.66 4.49 -3.33
C ALA A 92 -18.97 3.95 -3.94
N GLN A 93 -20.12 4.27 -3.33
CA GLN A 93 -21.42 3.85 -3.84
C GLN A 93 -21.73 4.48 -5.19
N ALA A 94 -21.49 5.78 -5.36
CA ALA A 94 -21.65 6.46 -6.63
C ALA A 94 -20.79 5.80 -7.73
N HIS A 95 -19.55 5.43 -7.41
CA HIS A 95 -18.66 4.79 -8.37
C HIS A 95 -19.09 3.36 -8.73
N ALA A 96 -19.52 2.56 -7.74
CA ALA A 96 -20.06 1.22 -8.01
C ALA A 96 -21.30 1.30 -8.90
N THR A 97 -22.19 2.28 -8.65
CA THR A 97 -23.35 2.53 -9.50
C THR A 97 -22.95 3.01 -10.90
N TYR A 98 -21.97 3.91 -11.03
CA TYR A 98 -21.45 4.33 -12.32
C TYR A 98 -20.97 3.12 -13.14
N GLN A 99 -20.19 2.22 -12.53
CA GLN A 99 -19.68 1.01 -13.18
C GLN A 99 -20.81 0.07 -13.61
N ALA A 100 -21.77 -0.20 -12.72
CA ALA A 100 -22.91 -1.07 -13.02
C ALA A 100 -23.85 -0.49 -14.10
N LYS A 101 -24.16 0.82 -14.06
CA LYS A 101 -25.11 1.45 -14.99
C LYS A 101 -24.51 1.76 -16.35
N ASN A 102 -23.20 1.93 -16.45
CA ASN A 102 -22.50 2.13 -17.71
C ASN A 102 -21.83 0.86 -18.26
N TYR A 103 -21.97 -0.27 -17.55
CA TYR A 103 -21.33 -1.54 -17.89
C TYR A 103 -19.84 -1.38 -18.20
N THR A 104 -19.13 -0.74 -17.26
CA THR A 104 -17.71 -0.43 -17.38
C THR A 104 -16.96 -0.85 -16.12
N THR A 105 -15.67 -1.09 -16.28
CA THR A 105 -14.74 -1.39 -15.19
C THR A 105 -13.63 -0.34 -15.14
N GLY A 106 -13.00 -0.20 -13.98
CA GLY A 106 -11.82 0.62 -13.75
C GLY A 106 -12.09 1.85 -12.89
N HIS A 107 -11.01 2.49 -12.45
CA HIS A 107 -11.03 3.58 -11.47
C HIS A 107 -11.59 4.92 -11.99
N GLY A 108 -11.68 5.07 -13.31
CA GLY A 108 -12.02 6.33 -13.97
C GLY A 108 -13.50 6.45 -14.29
N GLU A 109 -14.03 7.68 -14.23
CA GLU A 109 -15.34 8.01 -14.79
C GLU A 109 -15.19 9.00 -15.94
N ARG A 110 -16.08 8.88 -16.92
CA ARG A 110 -16.13 9.78 -18.07
C ARG A 110 -17.29 10.76 -17.91
N ARG A 111 -16.99 12.06 -18.09
CA ARG A 111 -17.95 13.16 -17.91
C ARG A 111 -19.16 13.07 -18.85
N ASP A 112 -19.03 12.40 -19.99
CA ASP A 112 -20.08 12.22 -20.98
C ASP A 112 -21.02 11.04 -20.68
N GLN A 113 -20.78 10.29 -19.59
CA GLN A 113 -21.61 9.15 -19.20
C GLN A 113 -22.55 9.49 -18.04
N PRO A 114 -23.76 8.90 -17.99
CA PRO A 114 -24.67 9.07 -16.86
C PRO A 114 -24.02 8.58 -15.55
N PHE A 115 -24.51 9.09 -14.43
CA PHE A 115 -23.99 8.81 -13.08
C PHE A 115 -22.55 9.31 -12.83
N PHE A 116 -21.97 10.14 -13.70
CA PHE A 116 -20.68 10.78 -13.45
C PHE A 116 -20.70 11.63 -12.18
N THR A 117 -19.73 11.41 -11.31
CA THR A 117 -19.50 12.14 -10.06
C THR A 117 -18.08 12.69 -9.94
N GLY A 118 -17.12 12.14 -10.68
CA GLY A 118 -15.75 12.64 -10.71
C GLY A 118 -14.80 11.73 -11.48
N THR A 119 -13.84 12.34 -12.20
CA THR A 119 -12.94 11.62 -13.12
C THR A 119 -12.11 10.54 -12.44
N ASN A 120 -11.70 10.76 -11.19
CA ASN A 120 -10.94 9.80 -10.38
C ASN A 120 -11.52 9.74 -8.95
N ALA A 121 -11.06 8.76 -8.18
CA ALA A 121 -11.57 8.48 -6.84
C ALA A 121 -11.45 9.67 -5.87
N ALA A 122 -10.37 10.46 -5.97
CA ALA A 122 -10.18 11.63 -5.12
C ALA A 122 -11.17 12.76 -5.46
N ASP A 123 -11.46 12.97 -6.74
CA ASP A 123 -12.47 13.94 -7.17
C ASP A 123 -13.87 13.53 -6.71
N ARG A 124 -14.20 12.23 -6.78
CA ARG A 124 -15.45 11.69 -6.27
C ARG A 124 -15.59 11.87 -4.76
N ALA A 125 -14.55 11.55 -3.99
CA ALA A 125 -14.56 11.76 -2.54
C ALA A 125 -14.74 13.25 -2.17
N ARG A 126 -14.03 14.16 -2.86
CA ARG A 126 -14.20 15.61 -2.66
C ARG A 126 -15.59 16.11 -3.02
N ALA A 127 -16.19 15.58 -4.08
CA ALA A 127 -17.56 15.92 -4.47
C ALA A 127 -18.60 15.55 -3.39
N GLN A 128 -18.30 14.52 -2.58
CA GLN A 128 -19.10 14.12 -1.40
C GLN A 128 -18.68 14.86 -0.11
N GLY A 129 -17.82 15.87 -0.22
CA GLY A 129 -17.36 16.70 0.89
C GLY A 129 -16.26 16.08 1.75
N TYR A 130 -15.62 14.99 1.31
CA TYR A 130 -14.52 14.38 2.07
C TYR A 130 -13.34 15.33 2.23
N ALA A 131 -13.06 15.72 3.47
CA ALA A 131 -12.00 16.66 3.82
C ALA A 131 -10.66 15.99 4.17
N GLY A 132 -10.63 14.65 4.18
CA GLY A 132 -9.43 13.87 4.44
C GLY A 132 -8.54 13.72 3.20
N THR A 133 -7.47 12.94 3.36
CA THR A 133 -6.61 12.52 2.24
C THR A 133 -6.96 11.09 1.88
N MET A 134 -7.24 10.84 0.61
CA MET A 134 -7.39 9.47 0.11
C MET A 134 -6.05 8.76 0.15
N THR A 135 -6.04 7.51 0.60
CA THR A 135 -4.85 6.65 0.55
C THR A 135 -4.92 5.72 -0.65
N ALA A 136 -6.09 5.17 -0.95
CA ALA A 136 -6.29 4.27 -2.09
C ALA A 136 -7.76 4.14 -2.49
N GLU A 137 -7.96 3.66 -3.71
CA GLU A 137 -9.20 3.00 -4.13
C GLU A 137 -8.86 1.60 -4.62
N ILE A 138 -9.65 0.61 -4.21
CA ILE A 138 -9.56 -0.77 -4.69
C ILE A 138 -10.93 -1.27 -5.11
N ILE A 139 -11.00 -1.98 -6.23
CA ILE A 139 -12.26 -2.40 -6.85
C ILE A 139 -12.21 -3.90 -7.10
N SER A 140 -13.26 -4.60 -6.69
CA SER A 140 -13.47 -6.00 -7.00
C SER A 140 -14.72 -6.18 -7.86
N TYR A 141 -14.62 -7.09 -8.84
CA TYR A 141 -15.75 -7.56 -9.64
C TYR A 141 -16.24 -8.96 -9.26
N ALA A 142 -15.69 -9.54 -8.19
CA ALA A 142 -16.18 -10.79 -7.62
C ALA A 142 -17.56 -10.60 -6.97
N ALA A 143 -18.15 -11.71 -6.49
CA ALA A 143 -19.36 -11.65 -5.68
C ALA A 143 -19.17 -10.69 -4.49
N GLN A 144 -20.21 -9.91 -4.18
CA GLN A 144 -20.18 -8.90 -3.12
C GLN A 144 -19.97 -9.55 -1.74
N GLY A 145 -19.51 -8.76 -0.78
CA GLY A 145 -19.23 -9.22 0.59
C GLY A 145 -17.83 -9.81 0.74
N LYS A 146 -17.72 -10.92 1.46
CA LYS A 146 -16.44 -11.58 1.76
C LYS A 146 -15.63 -11.95 0.50
N PRO A 147 -16.23 -12.54 -0.57
CA PRO A 147 -15.47 -12.93 -1.76
C PRO A 147 -14.80 -11.75 -2.47
N ALA A 148 -15.42 -10.58 -2.46
CA ALA A 148 -14.82 -9.37 -3.00
C ALA A 148 -13.54 -8.99 -2.25
N ILE A 149 -13.56 -9.04 -0.91
CA ILE A 149 -12.39 -8.74 -0.10
C ILE A 149 -11.30 -9.82 -0.25
N ASP A 150 -11.67 -11.10 -0.29
CA ASP A 150 -10.72 -12.19 -0.57
C ASP A 150 -9.99 -11.97 -1.90
N SER A 151 -10.70 -11.57 -2.97
CA SER A 151 -10.08 -11.32 -4.27
C SER A 151 -9.03 -10.21 -4.24
N LEU A 152 -9.21 -9.21 -3.38
CA LEU A 152 -8.28 -8.09 -3.21
C LEU A 152 -7.08 -8.50 -2.34
N LEU A 153 -7.31 -9.28 -1.28
CA LEU A 153 -6.26 -9.76 -0.38
C LEU A 153 -5.37 -10.84 -1.01
N TYR A 154 -5.82 -11.52 -2.06
CA TYR A 154 -5.02 -12.51 -2.80
C TYR A 154 -4.40 -11.94 -4.08
N SER A 155 -4.23 -10.62 -4.16
CA SER A 155 -3.60 -9.90 -5.27
C SER A 155 -2.28 -9.23 -4.85
N VAL A 156 -1.68 -8.42 -5.73
CA VAL A 156 -0.43 -7.70 -5.45
C VAL A 156 -0.70 -6.23 -5.09
N TYR A 157 -1.24 -5.45 -6.02
CA TYR A 157 -1.42 -4.01 -5.86
C TYR A 157 -2.61 -3.68 -4.97
N HIS A 158 -3.73 -4.41 -5.10
CA HIS A 158 -4.87 -4.18 -4.20
C HIS A 158 -4.57 -4.63 -2.77
N LEU A 159 -3.76 -5.68 -2.59
CA LEU A 159 -3.31 -6.14 -1.28
C LEU A 159 -2.55 -5.03 -0.54
N HIS A 160 -1.63 -4.33 -1.22
CA HIS A 160 -0.94 -3.17 -0.65
C HIS A 160 -1.92 -2.12 -0.12
N ALA A 161 -2.87 -1.73 -0.97
CA ALA A 161 -3.85 -0.70 -0.64
C ALA A 161 -4.80 -1.14 0.49
N ALA A 162 -5.23 -2.41 0.48
CA ALA A 162 -6.08 -3.00 1.51
C ALA A 162 -5.39 -3.02 2.89
N LEU A 163 -4.06 -3.14 2.92
CA LEU A 163 -3.24 -3.20 4.12
C LEU A 163 -2.36 -1.96 4.34
N ASP A 164 -2.66 -0.84 3.68
CA ASP A 164 -1.91 0.41 3.90
C ASP A 164 -2.13 0.89 5.35
N PRO A 165 -1.07 0.99 6.18
CA PRO A 165 -1.20 1.39 7.57
C PRO A 165 -1.61 2.85 7.75
N ARG A 166 -1.49 3.68 6.71
CA ARG A 166 -1.88 5.09 6.76
C ARG A 166 -3.40 5.28 6.71
N ALA A 167 -4.14 4.30 6.20
CA ALA A 167 -5.59 4.37 6.15
C ALA A 167 -6.22 4.18 7.53
N ASN A 168 -7.18 5.04 7.90
CA ASN A 168 -8.02 4.87 9.09
C ASN A 168 -9.52 5.08 8.83
N GLN A 169 -9.88 5.36 7.58
CA GLN A 169 -11.26 5.54 7.15
C GLN A 169 -11.53 4.73 5.89
N LEU A 170 -12.76 4.24 5.77
CA LEU A 170 -13.23 3.42 4.67
C LEU A 170 -14.63 3.85 4.24
N GLY A 171 -14.85 3.84 2.93
CA GLY A 171 -16.17 3.78 2.33
C GLY A 171 -16.33 2.53 1.48
N ILE A 172 -17.52 1.94 1.48
CA ILE A 172 -17.85 0.75 0.69
C ILE A 172 -19.08 1.02 -0.17
N GLY A 173 -18.90 0.87 -1.48
CA GLY A 173 -19.93 0.93 -2.50
C GLY A 173 -20.15 -0.42 -3.15
N MET A 174 -21.40 -0.80 -3.37
CA MET A 174 -21.76 -2.05 -4.00
C MET A 174 -22.94 -1.82 -4.96
N ASP A 175 -22.80 -2.23 -6.21
CA ASP A 175 -23.89 -2.28 -7.19
C ASP A 175 -23.64 -3.44 -8.15
N SER A 176 -24.66 -3.88 -8.86
CA SER A 176 -24.55 -4.91 -9.89
C SER A 176 -25.55 -4.70 -11.01
N THR A 177 -25.26 -5.31 -12.16
CA THR A 177 -26.22 -5.42 -13.26
C THR A 177 -26.18 -6.82 -13.85
N LEU A 178 -27.31 -7.25 -14.42
CA LEU A 178 -27.42 -8.46 -15.25
C LEU A 178 -27.59 -8.12 -16.74
N THR A 179 -27.63 -6.83 -17.09
CA THR A 179 -27.84 -6.35 -18.46
C THR A 179 -26.81 -5.28 -18.79
N PRO A 180 -26.05 -5.40 -19.90
CA PRO A 180 -26.10 -6.45 -20.93
C PRO A 180 -25.49 -7.80 -20.52
N GLY A 181 -24.90 -7.91 -19.34
CA GLY A 181 -24.41 -9.16 -18.75
C GLY A 181 -24.19 -8.99 -17.25
N ALA A 182 -23.82 -10.08 -16.58
CA ALA A 182 -23.50 -10.02 -15.15
C ALA A 182 -22.24 -9.19 -14.91
N LEU A 183 -22.36 -8.16 -14.08
CA LEU A 183 -21.26 -7.37 -13.55
C LEU A 183 -21.59 -7.04 -12.09
N SER A 184 -20.77 -7.55 -11.17
CA SER A 184 -20.75 -7.10 -9.78
C SER A 184 -19.67 -6.03 -9.65
N SER A 185 -19.92 -4.96 -8.90
CA SER A 185 -18.92 -3.95 -8.57
C SER A 185 -18.92 -3.69 -7.07
N THR A 186 -17.79 -3.97 -6.43
CA THR A 186 -17.50 -3.60 -5.04
C THR A 186 -16.35 -2.59 -5.04
N SER A 187 -16.64 -1.34 -4.71
CA SER A 187 -15.67 -0.25 -4.64
C SER A 187 -15.34 0.05 -3.18
N LEU A 188 -14.06 0.03 -2.83
CA LEU A 188 -13.57 0.43 -1.52
C LEU A 188 -12.73 1.69 -1.68
N THR A 189 -13.08 2.71 -0.90
CA THR A 189 -12.35 3.97 -0.88
C THR A 189 -11.73 4.14 0.48
N LEU A 190 -10.40 4.10 0.56
CA LEU A 190 -9.64 4.25 1.79
C LEU A 190 -9.11 5.68 1.92
N GLY A 191 -9.15 6.19 3.14
CA GLY A 191 -8.68 7.53 3.44
C GLY A 191 -8.14 7.67 4.84
N GLN A 192 -7.64 8.86 5.10
CA GLN A 192 -7.14 9.28 6.39
C GLN A 192 -7.56 10.71 6.73
N GLN A 193 -7.84 10.96 8.00
CA GLN A 193 -7.90 12.34 8.52
C GLN A 193 -6.48 12.91 8.72
N ARG A 194 -6.40 14.20 9.10
CA ARG A 194 -5.12 14.84 9.42
C ARG A 194 -4.42 14.07 10.54
N GLY A 195 -3.16 13.70 10.28
CA GLY A 195 -2.36 12.88 11.18
C GLY A 195 -2.57 11.38 10.91
N ALA A 196 -1.94 10.89 9.83
CA ALA A 196 -1.90 9.47 9.49
C ALA A 196 -1.54 8.63 10.71
N PRO A 197 -2.29 7.56 11.03
CA PRO A 197 -1.75 6.58 11.94
C PRO A 197 -0.49 5.95 11.34
N GLY A 198 0.48 5.69 12.20
CA GLY A 198 1.53 4.74 11.91
C GLY A 198 0.97 3.31 11.85
N PRO A 199 1.79 2.30 11.54
CA PRO A 199 1.37 0.92 11.66
C PRO A 199 1.28 0.52 13.15
N VAL A 200 0.53 -0.54 13.44
CA VAL A 200 0.44 -1.10 14.81
C VAL A 200 1.76 -1.79 15.18
N ALA A 201 2.37 -2.48 14.22
CA ALA A 201 3.67 -3.14 14.34
C ALA A 201 4.71 -2.52 13.40
N THR A 202 6.00 -2.68 13.72
CA THR A 202 7.10 -2.23 12.85
C THR A 202 7.22 -3.07 11.57
N ILE A 203 6.64 -4.27 11.57
CA ILE A 203 6.55 -5.19 10.44
C ILE A 203 5.09 -5.60 10.28
N TRP A 204 4.60 -5.65 9.04
CA TRP A 204 3.32 -6.28 8.73
C TRP A 204 3.46 -7.12 7.46
N HIS A 205 2.67 -8.17 7.36
CA HIS A 205 2.77 -9.12 6.25
C HIS A 205 1.43 -9.79 5.95
N TRP A 206 1.34 -10.36 4.77
CA TRP A 206 0.22 -11.17 4.33
C TRP A 206 0.74 -12.39 3.55
N PRO A 207 0.16 -13.60 3.67
CA PRO A 207 -0.86 -14.01 4.63
C PRO A 207 -0.47 -13.73 6.09
N ALA A 208 -1.46 -13.58 6.96
CA ALA A 208 -1.22 -13.37 8.38
C ALA A 208 -0.57 -14.60 9.05
N SER A 209 0.10 -14.38 10.18
CA SER A 209 0.77 -15.48 10.89
C SER A 209 -0.25 -16.50 11.40
N GLY A 210 -0.06 -17.76 11.03
CA GLY A 210 -0.96 -18.86 11.35
C GLY A 210 -2.26 -18.87 10.54
N GLN A 211 -2.40 -18.03 9.50
CA GLN A 211 -3.60 -17.99 8.68
C GLN A 211 -3.84 -19.35 8.02
N THR A 212 -5.07 -19.82 8.08
CA THR A 212 -5.53 -21.05 7.43
C THR A 212 -6.48 -20.72 6.29
N GLY A 213 -6.69 -21.67 5.38
CA GLY A 213 -7.65 -21.49 4.27
C GLY A 213 -7.20 -20.46 3.23
N VAL A 214 -5.89 -20.22 3.11
CA VAL A 214 -5.36 -19.30 2.10
C VAL A 214 -5.55 -19.90 0.71
N GLN A 215 -5.97 -19.10 -0.27
CA GLN A 215 -6.08 -19.56 -1.65
C GLN A 215 -4.71 -20.10 -2.13
N PRO A 216 -4.61 -21.30 -2.70
CA PRO A 216 -3.32 -21.86 -3.11
C PRO A 216 -2.70 -21.13 -4.31
N GLY A 217 -3.52 -20.49 -5.14
CA GLY A 217 -3.07 -19.83 -6.36
C GLY A 217 -3.69 -18.45 -6.59
N PHE A 218 -3.03 -17.69 -7.43
CA PHE A 218 -3.44 -16.38 -7.92
C PHE A 218 -3.30 -16.35 -9.44
N ALA A 219 -4.24 -15.71 -10.12
CA ALA A 219 -4.20 -15.52 -11.56
C ALA A 219 -3.82 -14.06 -11.84
N PRO A 220 -2.58 -13.77 -12.27
CA PRO A 220 -2.10 -12.39 -12.46
C PRO A 220 -2.96 -11.56 -13.41
N ALA A 221 -3.58 -12.19 -14.41
CA ALA A 221 -4.49 -11.53 -15.35
C ALA A 221 -5.78 -10.98 -14.71
N GLY A 222 -6.10 -11.39 -13.47
CA GLY A 222 -7.22 -10.86 -12.69
C GLY A 222 -6.93 -9.49 -12.06
N GLU A 223 -5.68 -9.02 -12.12
CA GLU A 223 -5.27 -7.71 -11.62
C GLU A 223 -4.89 -6.79 -12.78
N SER A 224 -5.22 -5.49 -12.65
CA SER A 224 -4.93 -4.48 -13.65
C SER A 224 -4.21 -3.30 -12.98
N PRO A 225 -2.93 -3.02 -13.33
CA PRO A 225 -2.11 -3.73 -14.31
C PRO A 225 -1.79 -5.17 -13.91
N ASN A 226 -1.38 -6.02 -14.85
CA ASN A 226 -1.03 -7.42 -14.57
C ASN A 226 0.40 -7.50 -13.99
N PRO A 227 0.59 -8.01 -12.74
CA PRO A 227 1.89 -8.03 -12.07
C PRO A 227 2.87 -9.09 -12.60
N ALA A 228 2.39 -10.10 -13.32
CA ALA A 228 3.20 -11.18 -13.87
C ALA A 228 2.61 -11.68 -15.20
N PRO A 229 2.66 -10.88 -16.28
CA PRO A 229 1.98 -11.19 -17.54
C PRO A 229 2.53 -12.42 -18.27
N ASP A 230 3.71 -12.89 -17.90
CA ASP A 230 4.33 -14.12 -18.39
C ASP A 230 3.84 -15.39 -17.67
N LEU A 231 3.07 -15.26 -16.58
CA LEU A 231 2.55 -16.37 -15.79
C LEU A 231 1.01 -16.40 -15.82
N ALA A 232 0.45 -17.53 -16.21
CA ALA A 232 -1.01 -17.72 -16.20
C ALA A 232 -1.54 -17.88 -14.75
N VAL A 233 -0.79 -18.57 -13.91
CA VAL A 233 -1.11 -18.84 -12.50
C VAL A 233 0.19 -18.80 -11.69
N THR A 234 0.11 -18.23 -10.50
CA THR A 234 1.15 -18.24 -9.46
C THR A 234 0.60 -18.85 -8.18
N GLY A 235 1.42 -19.00 -7.16
CA GLY A 235 0.92 -19.15 -5.79
C GLY A 235 0.32 -17.85 -5.28
N THR A 236 -0.35 -17.91 -4.13
CA THR A 236 -0.85 -16.70 -3.46
C THR A 236 0.29 -15.69 -3.23
N PRO A 237 0.08 -14.39 -3.52
CA PRO A 237 1.07 -13.37 -3.23
C PRO A 237 1.35 -13.28 -1.73
N ILE A 238 2.63 -13.20 -1.39
CA ILE A 238 3.09 -12.98 -0.02
C ILE A 238 3.66 -11.57 0.07
N MET A 239 3.05 -10.71 0.88
CA MET A 239 3.51 -9.34 1.10
C MET A 239 4.32 -9.26 2.40
N PHE A 240 5.42 -8.51 2.37
CA PHE A 240 6.14 -8.09 3.57
C PHE A 240 6.42 -6.60 3.51
N CYS A 241 6.22 -5.91 4.63
CA CYS A 241 6.50 -4.49 4.74
C CYS A 241 7.13 -4.12 6.09
N GLY A 242 7.81 -2.98 6.14
CA GLY A 242 8.44 -2.44 7.34
C GLY A 242 8.21 -0.94 7.54
N ALA A 243 8.18 -0.48 8.79
CA ALA A 243 7.89 0.91 9.15
C ALA A 243 9.14 1.76 9.47
N ALA A 244 10.31 1.13 9.58
CA ALA A 244 11.51 1.75 10.14
C ALA A 244 11.95 2.98 9.32
N GLY A 245 12.46 3.99 10.04
CA GLY A 245 12.85 5.27 9.44
C GLY A 245 11.75 5.99 8.67
N ASN A 246 10.51 5.94 9.17
CA ASN A 246 9.34 6.54 8.52
C ASN A 246 9.12 5.96 7.11
N TYR A 247 9.00 4.64 7.03
CA TYR A 247 8.82 3.90 5.78
C TYR A 247 9.99 4.09 4.79
N ALA A 248 11.22 4.08 5.29
CA ALA A 248 12.42 4.16 4.44
C ALA A 248 12.48 2.98 3.46
N PRO A 249 13.23 3.06 2.35
CA PRO A 249 13.34 1.94 1.43
C PRO A 249 13.91 0.68 2.10
N LEU A 250 13.30 -0.47 1.79
CA LEU A 250 13.83 -1.77 2.19
C LEU A 250 15.11 -2.11 1.41
N ARG A 251 15.99 -2.88 2.05
CA ARG A 251 17.09 -3.63 1.42
C ARG A 251 16.90 -5.11 1.71
N LEU A 252 16.47 -5.90 0.74
CA LEU A 252 16.31 -7.34 0.91
C LEU A 252 17.66 -8.04 1.06
N LEU A 253 17.75 -8.91 2.06
CA LEU A 253 18.93 -9.72 2.38
C LEU A 253 18.69 -11.20 2.05
N ASP A 254 17.53 -11.72 2.45
CA ASP A 254 17.14 -13.11 2.23
C ASP A 254 15.61 -13.26 2.14
N VAL A 255 15.14 -14.21 1.34
CA VAL A 255 13.73 -14.61 1.25
C VAL A 255 13.62 -16.12 1.04
N SER A 256 12.63 -16.75 1.67
CA SER A 256 12.34 -18.16 1.46
C SER A 256 10.87 -18.48 1.65
N LEU A 257 10.42 -19.51 0.92
CA LEU A 257 9.14 -20.17 1.11
C LEU A 257 9.39 -21.67 1.07
N ILE A 258 9.08 -22.39 2.15
CA ILE A 258 9.38 -23.81 2.29
C ILE A 258 8.08 -24.54 2.66
N GLU A 259 7.75 -25.60 1.94
CA GLU A 259 6.63 -26.48 2.32
C GLU A 259 7.06 -27.30 3.55
N THR A 260 6.28 -27.22 4.63
CA THR A 260 6.72 -27.65 5.96
C THR A 260 6.95 -29.17 6.04
N ALA A 261 6.14 -29.98 5.35
CA ALA A 261 6.19 -31.44 5.48
C ALA A 261 7.34 -32.06 4.66
N THR A 262 7.48 -31.66 3.39
CA THR A 262 8.49 -32.14 2.45
C THR A 262 9.83 -31.43 2.60
N ARG A 263 9.84 -30.25 3.23
CA ARG A 263 10.99 -29.33 3.29
C ARG A 263 11.43 -28.84 1.92
N GLU A 264 10.57 -28.92 0.91
CA GLU A 264 10.85 -28.42 -0.44
C GLU A 264 10.79 -26.88 -0.45
N ALA A 265 11.81 -26.26 -1.03
CA ALA A 265 11.80 -24.82 -1.30
C ALA A 265 10.93 -24.51 -2.52
N VAL A 266 10.02 -23.56 -2.37
CA VAL A 266 9.18 -23.07 -3.47
C VAL A 266 9.89 -21.89 -4.16
N PRO A 267 10.16 -21.96 -5.47
CA PRO A 267 10.78 -20.85 -6.20
C PRO A 267 9.93 -19.59 -6.15
N LEU A 268 10.57 -18.45 -5.86
CA LEU A 268 9.93 -17.15 -5.72
C LEU A 268 10.37 -16.17 -6.82
N ARG A 269 9.43 -15.34 -7.25
CA ARG A 269 9.70 -14.05 -7.88
C ARG A 269 9.36 -12.93 -6.90
N VAL A 270 10.31 -12.07 -6.61
CA VAL A 270 10.10 -10.87 -5.80
C VAL A 270 9.79 -9.69 -6.71
N LEU A 271 8.61 -9.12 -6.56
CA LEU A 271 8.24 -7.82 -7.13
C LEU A 271 8.57 -6.73 -6.12
N LYS A 272 9.29 -5.71 -6.56
CA LYS A 272 9.67 -4.56 -5.74
C LYS A 272 9.64 -3.25 -6.53
N SER A 273 9.50 -2.14 -5.82
CA SER A 273 9.73 -0.81 -6.40
C SER A 273 11.23 -0.62 -6.67
N ALA A 274 11.58 0.19 -7.66
CA ALA A 274 12.97 0.53 -7.97
C ALA A 274 13.72 1.21 -6.80
N ALA A 275 13.00 1.75 -5.81
CA ALA A 275 13.61 2.31 -4.60
C ALA A 275 14.10 1.24 -3.62
N VAL A 276 13.52 0.04 -3.67
CA VAL A 276 13.92 -1.09 -2.82
C VAL A 276 15.22 -1.69 -3.35
N GLN A 277 16.19 -1.89 -2.47
CA GLN A 277 17.44 -2.57 -2.81
C GLN A 277 17.31 -4.07 -2.56
N SER A 278 18.11 -4.88 -3.25
CA SER A 278 18.20 -6.32 -3.02
C SER A 278 19.65 -6.77 -3.10
N ASP A 279 20.05 -7.69 -2.24
CA ASP A 279 21.36 -8.30 -2.32
C ASP A 279 21.49 -9.20 -3.56
N ALA A 280 22.69 -9.27 -4.13
CA ALA A 280 22.95 -10.08 -5.32
C ALA A 280 22.91 -11.59 -5.01
N SER A 281 23.03 -11.97 -3.73
CA SER A 281 22.96 -13.35 -3.26
C SER A 281 21.54 -13.88 -3.06
N LEU A 282 20.51 -13.04 -3.26
CA LEU A 282 19.11 -13.41 -3.01
C LEU A 282 18.71 -14.60 -3.90
N GLN A 283 18.19 -15.67 -3.28
CA GLN A 283 17.78 -16.90 -3.98
C GLN A 283 16.36 -16.79 -4.54
N ALA A 284 16.07 -15.73 -5.30
CA ALA A 284 14.79 -15.48 -5.93
C ALA A 284 14.95 -14.68 -7.23
N GLN A 285 13.97 -14.79 -8.13
CA GLN A 285 13.91 -13.91 -9.29
C GLN A 285 13.48 -12.51 -8.84
N VAL A 286 14.35 -11.50 -8.93
CA VAL A 286 14.00 -10.13 -8.54
C VAL A 286 13.57 -9.31 -9.75
N VAL A 287 12.42 -8.64 -9.65
CA VAL A 287 11.85 -7.79 -10.70
C VAL A 287 11.52 -6.41 -10.13
N ASP A 288 12.09 -5.38 -10.75
CA ASP A 288 11.62 -4.00 -10.56
C ASP A 288 10.30 -3.83 -11.31
N ASP A 289 9.21 -3.75 -10.55
CA ASP A 289 7.87 -3.62 -11.10
C ASP A 289 7.54 -2.14 -11.34
N PRO A 290 7.32 -1.72 -12.60
CA PRO A 290 7.04 -0.32 -12.92
C PRO A 290 5.71 0.19 -12.36
N ASN A 291 4.80 -0.71 -11.96
CA ASN A 291 3.50 -0.35 -11.41
C ASN A 291 3.54 -0.09 -9.90
N LEU A 292 4.62 -0.47 -9.22
CA LEU A 292 4.85 -0.13 -7.80
C LEU A 292 5.34 1.32 -7.68
N THR A 293 4.50 2.26 -8.13
CA THR A 293 4.76 3.68 -8.25
C THR A 293 3.64 4.53 -7.63
N PRO A 294 3.96 5.64 -6.94
CA PRO A 294 5.29 6.23 -6.77
C PRO A 294 6.14 5.44 -5.79
N GLY A 295 7.45 5.36 -6.04
CA GLY A 295 8.38 4.59 -5.21
C GLY A 295 8.27 4.92 -3.72
N VAL A 296 7.99 6.17 -3.35
CA VAL A 296 7.78 6.62 -1.96
C VAL A 296 6.63 5.93 -1.22
N VAL A 297 5.66 5.37 -1.96
CA VAL A 297 4.53 4.60 -1.40
C VAL A 297 4.83 3.11 -1.32
N TYR A 298 5.70 2.58 -2.17
CA TYR A 298 5.95 1.14 -2.28
C TYR A 298 7.34 0.73 -1.76
N GLN A 299 8.21 1.68 -1.45
CA GLN A 299 9.59 1.42 -0.99
C GLN A 299 9.66 0.65 0.33
N MET A 300 8.58 0.65 1.12
CA MET A 300 8.51 -0.08 2.38
C MET A 300 8.00 -1.50 2.26
N CYS A 301 7.65 -1.97 1.06
CA CYS A 301 7.02 -3.27 0.84
C CYS A 301 7.69 -4.04 -0.30
N VAL A 302 7.58 -5.36 -0.24
CA VAL A 302 7.90 -6.29 -1.33
C VAL A 302 6.83 -7.38 -1.43
N PHE A 303 6.70 -7.96 -2.62
CA PHE A 303 5.76 -9.06 -2.87
C PHE A 303 6.52 -10.27 -3.39
N MET A 304 6.43 -11.39 -2.68
CA MET A 304 6.97 -12.68 -3.09
C MET A 304 5.87 -13.47 -3.77
N LEU A 305 6.02 -13.72 -5.06
CA LEU A 305 5.14 -14.54 -5.88
C LEU A 305 5.74 -15.94 -6.02
N PRO A 306 5.10 -17.00 -5.49
CA PRO A 306 5.49 -18.36 -5.81
C PRO A 306 5.28 -18.63 -7.30
N LEU A 307 6.30 -19.16 -7.98
CA LEU A 307 6.29 -19.35 -9.45
C LEU A 307 5.33 -20.44 -9.94
N ARG A 308 4.60 -21.09 -9.02
CA ARG A 308 3.56 -22.08 -9.28
C ARG A 308 2.50 -22.00 -8.18
N ALA A 309 1.30 -22.48 -8.46
CA ALA A 309 0.29 -22.67 -7.43
C ALA A 309 0.85 -23.50 -6.26
N LEU A 310 0.49 -23.12 -5.04
CA LEU A 310 0.83 -23.87 -3.84
C LEU A 310 -0.03 -25.14 -3.75
N ASP A 311 0.49 -26.16 -3.11
CA ASP A 311 -0.23 -27.41 -2.86
C ASP A 311 -1.40 -27.12 -1.91
N ALA A 312 -2.55 -27.71 -2.19
CA ALA A 312 -3.76 -27.49 -1.43
C ALA A 312 -3.71 -28.27 -0.09
N GLY A 313 -4.18 -27.63 1.00
CA GLY A 313 -4.08 -28.19 2.36
C GLY A 313 -2.66 -28.26 2.94
N ALA A 314 -1.64 -27.78 2.23
CA ALA A 314 -0.26 -27.77 2.69
C ALA A 314 0.02 -26.59 3.62
N ARG A 315 1.07 -26.72 4.43
CA ARG A 315 1.58 -25.67 5.32
C ARG A 315 2.91 -25.16 4.78
N TYR A 316 3.10 -23.86 4.83
CA TYR A 316 4.32 -23.21 4.36
C TYR A 316 4.96 -22.37 5.45
N ASP A 317 6.28 -22.44 5.54
CA ASP A 317 7.15 -21.58 6.32
C ASP A 317 7.67 -20.45 5.42
N VAL A 318 7.40 -19.19 5.78
CA VAL A 318 7.94 -18.00 5.14
C VAL A 318 9.12 -17.50 5.98
N GLY A 319 10.22 -17.14 5.33
CA GLY A 319 11.34 -16.46 5.97
C GLY A 319 11.75 -15.22 5.17
N ILE A 320 12.02 -14.12 5.86
CA ILE A 320 12.52 -12.89 5.25
C ILE A 320 13.47 -12.15 6.18
N SER A 321 14.58 -11.71 5.60
CA SER A 321 15.56 -10.82 6.22
C SER A 321 15.72 -9.58 5.37
N ALA A 322 15.56 -8.41 5.97
CA ALA A 322 15.69 -7.12 5.30
C ALA A 322 16.43 -6.10 6.18
N GLY A 323 17.06 -5.10 5.56
CA GLY A 323 17.49 -3.88 6.22
C GLY A 323 16.51 -2.75 5.93
N GLN A 324 16.27 -1.86 6.90
CA GLN A 324 15.49 -0.64 6.70
C GLN A 324 15.99 0.45 7.64
N ALA A 325 16.38 1.61 7.12
CA ALA A 325 16.88 2.75 7.90
C ALA A 325 18.02 2.42 8.90
N GLY A 326 18.89 1.45 8.56
CA GLY A 326 19.98 1.00 9.43
C GLY A 326 19.59 -0.08 10.44
N GLU A 327 18.31 -0.42 10.53
CA GLU A 327 17.80 -1.52 11.34
C GLU A 327 17.72 -2.80 10.52
N ARG A 328 17.87 -3.95 11.19
CA ARG A 328 17.67 -5.27 10.61
C ARG A 328 16.28 -5.77 10.99
N LEU A 329 15.48 -6.07 9.98
CA LEU A 329 14.14 -6.63 10.08
C LEU A 329 14.22 -8.12 9.76
N GLU A 330 13.77 -8.95 10.70
CA GLU A 330 13.71 -10.40 10.55
C GLU A 330 12.27 -10.84 10.81
N ALA A 331 11.68 -11.61 9.90
CA ALA A 331 10.38 -12.21 10.11
C ALA A 331 10.35 -13.65 9.59
N GLY A 332 9.72 -14.51 10.38
CA GLY A 332 9.39 -15.87 10.00
C GLY A 332 7.99 -16.20 10.50
N TRP A 333 7.15 -16.75 9.62
CA TRP A 333 5.79 -17.13 9.97
C TRP A 333 5.31 -18.30 9.11
N THR A 334 4.13 -18.82 9.44
CA THR A 334 3.53 -19.91 8.68
C THR A 334 2.12 -19.58 8.27
N PHE A 335 1.66 -20.17 7.16
CA PHE A 335 0.25 -20.22 6.80
C PHE A 335 -0.09 -21.58 6.18
N SER A 336 -1.37 -21.92 6.09
CA SER A 336 -1.83 -23.10 5.36
C SER A 336 -2.84 -22.75 4.27
N THR A 337 -2.73 -23.47 3.16
CA THR A 337 -3.64 -23.32 2.03
C THR A 337 -4.96 -24.02 2.28
N LEU A 338 -6.02 -23.59 1.60
CA LEU A 338 -7.33 -24.23 1.69
C LEU A 338 -7.27 -25.68 1.15
N VAL A 339 -8.08 -26.53 1.76
CA VAL A 339 -8.41 -27.85 1.21
C VAL A 339 -9.65 -27.65 0.33
N PRO A 340 -9.62 -27.99 -0.97
CA PRO A 340 -10.80 -27.89 -1.82
C PRO A 340 -11.87 -28.86 -1.29
N ASP A 341 -13.12 -28.39 -1.23
CA ASP A 341 -14.28 -29.23 -0.90
C ASP A 341 -14.50 -30.35 -1.94
#